data_AF-A0A1Z4NM36-F1
#
_entry.id   AF-A0A1Z4NM36-F1
#
_cell.length_a   1.000
_cell.length_b   1.000
_cell.length_c   1.000
_cell.angle_alpha   90.00
_cell.angle_beta   90.00
_cell.angle_gamma   90.00
#
_symmetry.space_group_name_H-M   'P 1'
#
loop_
_entity.id
_entity.type
_entity.pdbx_description
1 polymer ?
#
loop_
_entity_poly.entity_id
_entity_poly.type
_entity_poly.pdbx_seq_one_letter_code
_entity_poly.pdbx_strand_id
1 'polypeptide(L)'
;MNQVILSHRKVEELGISYTAIYDSGVINRRKDKSTPEKSSLWDYANLYFQPRNPMMYRVMSEKNLDKKDIAVIGIKPGVLNLTGGFITDGNAANESIKIYPVQEGLEVLKQQWHIIQNDWWNELDGSKRKIMSECFLPEKIAPEFIHSIFVTNHYEVFTA
;
A
#
# COMPACT_ATOMS: atom_id res chain seq x y z
N MET A 1 -4.35 5.94 22.41
CA MET A 1 -4.49 6.22 20.96
C MET A 1 -4.95 4.94 20.29
N ASN A 2 -6.13 4.92 19.70
CA ASN A 2 -6.53 3.79 18.85
C ASN A 2 -5.71 3.88 17.56
N GLN A 3 -4.79 2.94 17.35
CA GLN A 3 -3.86 2.98 16.21
C GLN A 3 -4.63 2.63 14.92
N VAL A 4 -4.75 3.60 14.02
CA VAL A 4 -5.52 3.55 12.77
C VAL A 4 -4.54 3.79 11.62
N ILE A 5 -4.72 3.11 10.49
CA ILE A 5 -4.01 3.46 9.25
C ILE A 5 -4.82 4.55 8.56
N LEU A 6 -4.19 5.65 8.18
CA LEU A 6 -4.86 6.83 7.64
C LEU A 6 -4.50 7.07 6.18
N SER A 7 -5.42 7.67 5.43
CA SER A 7 -5.11 8.29 4.14
C SER A 7 -4.21 9.50 4.33
N HIS A 8 -3.52 9.91 3.27
CA HIS A 8 -2.67 11.09 3.32
C HIS A 8 -3.47 12.35 3.68
N ARG A 9 -4.68 12.52 3.12
CA ARG A 9 -5.56 13.63 3.50
C ARG A 9 -5.84 13.63 5.00
N LYS A 10 -6.14 12.47 5.59
CA LYS A 10 -6.43 12.39 7.04
C LYS A 10 -5.22 12.73 7.90
N VAL A 11 -4.02 12.33 7.49
CA VAL A 11 -2.78 12.70 8.19
C VAL A 11 -2.61 14.22 8.21
N GLU A 12 -2.84 14.89 7.08
CA GLU A 12 -2.77 16.35 6.95
C GLU A 12 -3.86 17.06 7.78
N GLU A 13 -5.12 16.63 7.66
CA GLU A 13 -6.26 17.19 8.41
C GLU A 13 -6.07 17.11 9.93
N LEU A 14 -5.47 16.02 10.41
CA LEU A 14 -5.23 15.78 11.83
C LEU A 14 -3.90 16.38 12.33
N GLY A 15 -3.09 16.96 11.44
CA GLY A 15 -1.78 17.52 11.80
C GLY A 15 -0.80 16.49 12.35
N ILE A 16 -0.90 15.22 11.93
CA ILE A 16 -0.07 14.14 12.45
C ILE A 16 1.33 14.26 11.84
N SER A 17 2.34 14.33 12.72
CA SER A 17 3.75 14.28 12.30
C SER A 17 4.15 12.85 11.94
N TYR A 18 4.81 12.67 10.80
CA TYR A 18 5.29 11.38 10.32
C TYR A 18 6.61 11.52 9.55
N THR A 19 7.38 10.44 9.47
CA THR A 19 8.57 10.35 8.62
C THR A 19 8.19 9.75 7.27
N ALA A 20 8.29 10.56 6.20
CA ALA A 20 7.94 10.11 4.87
C ALA A 20 8.98 9.12 4.29
N ILE A 21 8.59 7.85 4.16
CA ILE A 21 9.45 6.84 3.52
C ILE A 21 9.30 6.80 1.99
N TYR A 22 8.27 7.42 1.43
CA TYR A 22 7.99 7.44 -0.02
C TYR A 22 8.74 8.53 -0.79
N ASP A 23 8.77 8.39 -2.11
CA ASP A 23 9.29 9.40 -3.05
C ASP A 23 8.24 10.50 -3.30
N SER A 24 8.64 11.78 -3.26
CA SER A 24 7.73 12.92 -3.42
C SER A 24 7.09 12.98 -4.82
N GLY A 25 7.80 12.58 -5.87
CA GLY A 25 7.28 12.50 -7.24
C GLY A 25 6.28 11.36 -7.44
N VAL A 26 6.41 10.25 -6.71
CA VAL A 26 5.40 9.18 -6.67
C VAL A 26 4.11 9.68 -6.01
N ILE A 27 4.25 10.46 -4.95
CA ILE A 27 3.12 11.02 -4.19
C ILE A 27 2.35 12.07 -4.97
N ASN A 28 3.04 13.00 -5.64
CA ASN A 28 2.37 14.02 -6.45
C ASN A 28 1.52 13.37 -7.56
N ARG A 29 2.07 12.35 -8.23
CA ARG A 29 1.31 11.57 -9.23
C ARG A 29 0.08 10.87 -8.65
N ARG A 30 0.10 10.47 -7.38
CA ARG A 30 -1.06 9.87 -6.71
C ARG A 30 -2.11 10.92 -6.37
N LYS A 31 -1.69 12.11 -5.91
CA LYS A 31 -2.58 13.22 -5.61
C LYS A 31 -3.40 13.65 -6.82
N ASP A 32 -2.78 13.67 -8.00
CA ASP A 32 -3.44 14.07 -9.24
C ASP A 32 -4.29 12.96 -9.87
N LYS A 33 -4.20 11.73 -9.35
CA LYS A 33 -4.97 10.59 -9.86
C LYS A 33 -6.33 10.49 -9.20
N SER A 34 -7.34 10.42 -10.05
CA SER A 34 -8.73 10.26 -9.66
C SER A 34 -9.17 8.80 -9.74
N THR A 35 -9.98 8.37 -8.78
CA THR A 35 -10.76 7.14 -8.85
C THR A 35 -11.83 7.25 -9.95
N PRO A 36 -12.47 6.13 -10.34
CA PRO A 36 -13.65 6.17 -11.22
C PRO A 36 -14.78 7.09 -10.69
N GLU A 37 -14.83 7.29 -9.36
CA GLU A 37 -15.76 8.17 -8.68
C GLU A 37 -15.26 9.63 -8.54
N LYS A 38 -14.16 9.98 -9.22
CA LYS A 38 -13.56 11.32 -9.24
C LYS A 38 -13.01 11.82 -7.88
N SER A 39 -12.80 10.92 -6.92
CA SER A 39 -12.06 11.23 -5.69
C SER A 39 -10.56 11.11 -5.93
N SER A 40 -9.74 11.86 -5.21
CA SER A 40 -8.28 11.72 -5.31
C SER A 40 -7.82 10.46 -4.59
N LEU A 41 -6.80 9.76 -5.10
CA LEU A 41 -6.16 8.67 -4.34
C LEU A 41 -5.53 9.16 -3.02
N TRP A 42 -5.34 10.48 -2.86
CA TRP A 42 -4.93 11.11 -1.59
C TRP A 42 -5.93 10.89 -0.45
N ASP A 43 -7.19 10.61 -0.81
CA ASP A 43 -8.31 10.44 0.12
C ASP A 43 -8.38 9.02 0.68
N TYR A 44 -7.51 8.12 0.22
CA TYR A 44 -7.55 6.69 0.51
C TYR A 44 -6.30 6.22 1.24
N ALA A 45 -6.48 5.32 2.20
CA ALA A 45 -5.41 4.52 2.79
C ALA A 45 -5.00 3.43 1.80
N ASN A 46 -3.71 3.40 1.42
CA ASN A 46 -3.19 2.46 0.44
C ASN A 46 -2.58 1.21 1.09
N LEU A 47 -2.87 0.05 0.52
CA LEU A 47 -2.32 -1.25 0.91
C LEU A 47 -1.73 -1.94 -0.32
N TYR A 48 -0.68 -2.74 -0.12
CA TYR A 48 -0.13 -3.61 -1.16
C TYR A 48 -0.55 -5.06 -0.95
N PHE A 49 -0.82 -5.79 -2.03
CA PHE A 49 -1.05 -7.24 -1.96
C PHE A 49 0.24 -8.05 -1.78
N GLN A 50 1.37 -7.50 -2.24
CA GLN A 50 2.70 -8.07 -2.07
C GLN A 50 3.58 -7.07 -1.30
N PRO A 51 3.99 -7.36 -0.05
CA PRO A 51 4.89 -6.50 0.70
C PRO A 51 6.32 -6.47 0.13
N ARG A 52 6.82 -7.59 -0.43
CA ARG A 52 8.13 -7.65 -1.09
C ARG A 52 8.02 -7.11 -2.51
N ASN A 53 8.02 -5.79 -2.63
CA ASN A 53 7.78 -5.11 -3.90
C ASN A 53 8.84 -4.01 -4.17
N PRO A 54 8.84 -3.42 -5.39
CA PRO A 54 9.77 -2.33 -5.73
C PRO A 54 9.75 -1.12 -4.79
N MET A 55 8.63 -0.81 -4.11
CA MET A 55 8.58 0.28 -3.13
C MET A 55 9.46 -0.07 -1.91
N MET A 56 9.31 -1.27 -1.35
CA MET A 56 10.17 -1.74 -0.26
C MET A 56 11.65 -1.77 -0.67
N TYR A 57 11.95 -2.28 -1.87
CA TYR A 57 13.32 -2.28 -2.39
C TYR A 57 13.90 -0.85 -2.49
N ARG A 58 13.13 0.11 -3.02
CA ARG A 58 13.53 1.52 -3.13
C ARG A 58 13.81 2.14 -1.75
N VAL A 59 12.94 1.89 -0.78
CA VAL A 59 13.12 2.38 0.60
C VAL A 59 14.41 1.83 1.23
N MET A 60 14.69 0.55 1.04
CA MET A 60 15.89 -0.08 1.60
C MET A 60 17.17 0.30 0.87
N SER A 61 17.15 0.36 -0.47
CA SER A 61 18.35 0.56 -1.28
C SER A 61 18.67 2.03 -1.53
N GLU A 62 17.69 2.83 -1.93
CA GLU A 62 17.92 4.21 -2.37
C GLU A 62 17.89 5.19 -1.19
N LYS A 63 17.05 4.95 -0.19
CA LYS A 63 16.99 5.78 1.02
C LYS A 63 17.89 5.28 2.15
N ASN A 64 18.60 4.17 1.92
CA ASN A 64 19.53 3.56 2.86
C ASN A 64 18.93 3.34 4.25
N LEU A 65 17.62 3.04 4.31
CA LEU A 65 16.96 2.68 5.56
C LEU A 65 17.36 1.26 5.94
N ASP A 66 17.72 1.07 7.20
CA ASP A 66 18.07 -0.23 7.72
C ASP A 66 16.80 -1.10 7.78
N LYS A 67 16.94 -2.40 7.54
CA LYS A 67 15.86 -3.38 7.66
C LYS A 67 15.20 -3.34 9.03
N LYS A 68 15.92 -2.94 10.08
CA LYS A 68 15.39 -2.78 11.44
C LYS A 68 14.43 -1.59 11.59
N ASP A 69 14.47 -0.64 10.66
CA ASP A 69 13.66 0.58 10.67
C ASP A 69 12.36 0.40 9.85
N ILE A 70 12.12 -0.79 9.28
CA ILE A 70 10.95 -1.09 8.45
C ILE A 70 10.08 -2.15 9.14
N ALA A 71 8.80 -1.84 9.27
CA ALA A 71 7.77 -2.79 9.68
C ALA A 71 6.79 -3.04 8.53
N VAL A 72 6.32 -4.28 8.40
CA VAL A 72 5.22 -4.65 7.51
C VAL A 72 4.00 -4.95 8.36
N ILE A 73 2.90 -4.26 8.10
CA ILE A 73 1.63 -4.48 8.81
C ILE A 73 0.77 -5.43 7.98
N GLY A 74 0.44 -6.59 8.54
CA GLY A 74 -0.50 -7.55 7.96
C GLY A 74 -1.93 -7.15 8.26
N ILE A 75 -2.78 -7.10 7.23
CA ILE A 75 -4.18 -6.68 7.32
C ILE A 75 -5.10 -7.87 7.05
N LYS A 76 -6.17 -8.01 7.84
CA LYS A 76 -7.19 -9.04 7.68
C LYS A 76 -7.92 -8.86 6.35
N PRO A 77 -8.16 -9.94 5.57
CA PRO A 77 -8.85 -9.85 4.28
C PRO A 77 -10.25 -9.23 4.33
N GLY A 78 -10.93 -9.31 5.48
CA GLY A 78 -12.25 -8.72 5.69
C GLY A 78 -12.30 -7.20 5.43
N VAL A 79 -11.15 -6.52 5.37
CA VAL A 79 -11.05 -5.11 4.99
C VAL A 79 -11.57 -4.84 3.57
N LEU A 80 -11.54 -5.85 2.70
CA LEU A 80 -12.05 -5.78 1.33
C LEU A 80 -13.60 -5.73 1.26
N ASN A 81 -14.29 -6.03 2.37
CA ASN A 81 -15.74 -5.92 2.46
C ASN A 81 -16.20 -4.49 2.78
N LEU A 82 -15.26 -3.57 3.05
CA LEU A 82 -15.59 -2.16 3.27
C LEU A 82 -16.07 -1.51 1.97
N THR A 83 -17.06 -0.64 2.10
CA THR A 83 -17.65 0.09 0.97
C THR A 83 -16.72 1.19 0.46
N GLY A 84 -16.78 1.48 -0.84
CA GLY A 84 -15.99 2.54 -1.46
C GLY A 84 -14.52 2.18 -1.69
N GLY A 85 -14.13 0.91 -1.50
CA GLY A 85 -12.79 0.45 -1.80
C GLY A 85 -12.51 0.32 -3.31
N PHE A 86 -11.25 0.47 -3.68
CA PHE A 86 -10.77 0.23 -5.04
C PHE A 86 -9.55 -0.70 -5.04
N ILE A 87 -9.34 -1.36 -6.17
CA ILE A 87 -8.15 -2.18 -6.46
C ILE A 87 -7.55 -1.72 -7.78
N THR A 88 -6.23 -1.73 -7.87
CA THR A 88 -5.49 -1.39 -9.09
C THR A 88 -4.79 -2.60 -9.70
N ASP A 89 -4.68 -2.64 -11.03
CA ASP A 89 -3.97 -3.72 -11.73
C ASP A 89 -2.44 -3.61 -11.66
N GLY A 90 -1.91 -2.66 -10.88
CA GLY A 90 -0.49 -2.44 -10.62
C GLY A 90 -0.24 -1.19 -9.77
N ASN A 91 0.99 -0.66 -9.80
CA ASN A 91 1.33 0.57 -9.06
C ASN A 91 0.49 1.74 -9.54
N ALA A 92 -0.25 2.37 -8.61
CA ALA A 92 -1.09 3.52 -8.89
C ALA A 92 -0.32 4.72 -9.43
N ALA A 93 1.00 4.82 -9.28
CA ALA A 93 1.79 5.89 -9.88
C ALA A 93 2.09 5.71 -11.38
N ASN A 94 1.85 4.52 -11.96
CA ASN A 94 2.06 4.24 -13.38
C ASN A 94 0.94 4.86 -14.24
N GLU A 95 1.24 5.51 -15.36
CA GLU A 95 0.24 6.20 -16.20
C GLU A 95 -0.86 5.29 -16.74
N SER A 96 -0.51 4.05 -17.12
CA SER A 96 -1.45 3.10 -17.72
C SER A 96 -2.28 2.29 -16.71
N ILE A 97 -2.36 2.77 -15.46
CA ILE A 97 -3.09 2.06 -14.41
C ILE A 97 -4.58 2.00 -14.69
N LYS A 98 -5.19 0.86 -14.36
CA LYS A 98 -6.65 0.74 -14.26
C LYS A 98 -7.05 0.56 -12.80
N ILE A 99 -8.13 1.24 -12.42
CA ILE A 99 -8.69 1.26 -11.08
C ILE A 99 -10.10 0.66 -11.15
N TYR A 100 -10.37 -0.32 -10.31
CA TYR A 100 -11.59 -1.12 -10.33
C TYR A 100 -12.27 -1.07 -8.96
N PRO A 101 -13.61 -1.10 -8.90
CA PRO A 101 -14.31 -1.47 -7.68
C PRO A 101 -13.79 -2.81 -7.15
N VAL A 102 -13.77 -2.99 -5.82
CA VAL A 102 -13.13 -4.16 -5.19
C VAL A 102 -13.53 -5.49 -5.85
N GLN A 103 -14.82 -5.72 -6.12
CA GLN A 103 -15.28 -7.00 -6.66
C GLN A 103 -14.70 -7.29 -8.05
N GLU A 104 -14.70 -6.31 -8.95
CA GLU A 104 -14.10 -6.45 -10.28
C GLU A 104 -12.58 -6.55 -10.19
N GLY A 105 -11.97 -5.76 -9.32
CA GLY A 105 -10.52 -5.76 -9.11
C GLY A 105 -10.00 -7.09 -8.56
N LEU A 106 -10.78 -7.81 -7.75
CA LEU A 106 -10.43 -9.15 -7.30
C LEU A 106 -10.32 -10.14 -8.47
N GLU A 107 -11.19 -10.04 -9.47
CA GLU A 107 -11.08 -10.88 -10.68
C GLU A 107 -9.83 -10.54 -11.49
N VAL A 108 -9.49 -9.25 -11.59
CA VAL A 108 -8.23 -8.80 -12.22
C VAL A 108 -7.02 -9.34 -11.47
N LEU A 109 -7.01 -9.26 -10.13
CA LEU A 109 -5.92 -9.77 -9.30
C LEU A 109 -5.76 -11.28 -9.47
N LYS A 110 -6.84 -12.05 -9.50
CA LYS A 110 -6.79 -13.51 -9.73
C LYS A 110 -6.04 -13.85 -11.03
N GLN A 111 -6.29 -13.10 -12.11
CA GLN A 111 -5.63 -13.33 -13.40
C GLN A 111 -4.12 -13.08 -13.36
N GLN A 112 -3.66 -12.13 -12.55
CA GLN A 112 -2.23 -11.79 -12.41
C GLN A 112 -1.59 -12.25 -11.10
N TRP A 113 -2.28 -13.10 -10.32
CA TRP A 113 -1.85 -13.49 -8.98
C TRP A 113 -0.48 -14.19 -8.99
N HIS A 114 -0.24 -15.01 -10.01
CA HIS A 114 1.06 -15.65 -10.26
C HIS A 114 2.21 -14.64 -10.40
N ILE A 115 1.96 -13.41 -10.88
CA ILE A 115 2.96 -12.34 -10.97
C ILE A 115 3.10 -11.63 -9.63
N ILE A 116 1.99 -11.37 -8.94
CA ILE A 116 1.97 -10.70 -7.63
C ILE A 116 2.75 -11.49 -6.58
N GLN A 117 2.71 -12.83 -6.66
CA GLN A 117 3.42 -13.71 -5.74
C GLN A 117 4.90 -13.93 -6.09
N ASN A 118 5.41 -13.38 -7.19
CA ASN A 118 6.81 -13.58 -7.58
C ASN A 118 7.78 -12.85 -6.64
N ASP A 119 8.98 -13.42 -6.50
CA ASP A 119 10.10 -12.78 -5.79
C ASP A 119 10.87 -11.76 -6.62
N TRP A 120 10.68 -11.82 -7.95
CA TRP A 120 11.42 -11.06 -8.96
C TRP A 120 10.46 -10.32 -9.89
N TRP A 121 10.94 -9.20 -10.42
CA TRP A 121 10.19 -8.36 -11.34
C TRP A 121 11.11 -7.69 -12.36
N ASN A 122 10.54 -7.30 -13.49
CA ASN A 122 11.19 -6.60 -14.58
C ASN A 122 10.24 -5.51 -15.13
N GLU A 123 10.82 -4.42 -15.64
CA GLU A 123 10.06 -3.38 -16.34
C GLU A 123 9.58 -3.87 -17.71
N LEU A 124 10.42 -4.61 -18.44
CA LEU A 124 10.20 -5.00 -19.84
C LEU A 124 9.00 -5.94 -20.03
N ASP A 125 8.76 -6.84 -19.07
CA ASP A 125 7.62 -7.78 -19.11
C ASP A 125 6.38 -7.25 -18.36
N GLY A 126 6.47 -6.04 -17.80
CA GLY A 126 5.41 -5.39 -17.02
C GLY A 126 5.18 -5.98 -15.63
N SER A 127 5.95 -6.98 -15.18
CA SER A 127 5.79 -7.58 -13.85
C SER A 127 6.07 -6.58 -12.73
N LYS A 128 7.00 -5.64 -12.93
CA LYS A 128 7.33 -4.59 -11.96
C LYS A 128 6.15 -3.70 -11.61
N ARG A 129 5.27 -3.36 -12.57
CA ARG A 129 4.05 -2.61 -12.24
C ARG A 129 3.01 -3.50 -11.56
N LYS A 130 2.83 -4.75 -12.03
CA LYS A 130 1.76 -5.67 -11.58
C LYS A 130 1.99 -6.17 -10.16
N ILE A 131 3.23 -6.46 -9.77
CA ILE A 131 3.57 -6.89 -8.40
C ILE A 131 3.26 -5.80 -7.37
N MET A 132 3.21 -4.54 -7.80
CA MET A 132 2.81 -3.40 -6.99
C MET A 132 1.30 -3.10 -7.09
N SER A 133 0.45 -4.07 -7.41
CA SER A 133 -1.00 -3.91 -7.29
C SER A 133 -1.40 -3.47 -5.88
N GLU A 134 -2.36 -2.55 -5.80
CA GLU A 134 -2.76 -1.89 -4.56
C GLU A 134 -4.25 -2.04 -4.29
N CYS A 135 -4.60 -1.94 -3.01
CA CYS A 135 -5.95 -1.70 -2.54
C CYS A 135 -6.02 -0.32 -1.90
N PHE A 136 -7.08 0.43 -2.20
CA PHE A 136 -7.36 1.75 -1.68
C PHE A 136 -8.65 1.71 -0.89
N LEU A 137 -8.61 2.16 0.37
CA LEU A 137 -9.75 2.18 1.27
C LEU A 137 -10.03 3.62 1.74
N PRO A 138 -11.29 4.08 1.75
CA PRO A 138 -11.60 5.48 2.05
C PRO A 138 -11.12 5.89 3.44
N GLU A 139 -10.42 7.04 3.50
CA GLU A 139 -10.00 7.78 4.70
C GLU A 139 -9.11 7.05 5.72
N LYS A 140 -9.50 5.86 6.19
CA LYS A 140 -8.84 5.14 7.27
C LYS A 140 -9.18 3.65 7.30
N ILE A 141 -8.29 2.87 7.91
CA ILE A 141 -8.48 1.46 8.23
C ILE A 141 -8.41 1.30 9.74
N ALA A 142 -9.49 0.74 10.29
CA ALA A 142 -9.65 0.60 11.72
C ALA A 142 -8.74 -0.50 12.33
N PRO A 143 -8.28 -0.36 13.58
CA PRO A 143 -7.28 -1.25 14.19
C PRO A 143 -7.68 -2.72 14.22
N GLU A 144 -8.97 -3.02 14.26
CA GLU A 144 -9.49 -4.40 14.25
C GLU A 144 -9.10 -5.18 12.99
N PHE A 145 -8.74 -4.51 11.90
CA PHE A 145 -8.23 -5.13 10.68
C PHE A 145 -6.73 -5.41 10.74
N ILE A 146 -5.98 -4.87 11.70
CA ILE A 146 -4.57 -5.22 11.87
C ILE A 146 -4.50 -6.65 12.43
N HIS A 147 -3.79 -7.52 11.72
CA HIS A 147 -3.59 -8.92 12.09
C HIS A 147 -2.20 -9.15 12.71
N SER A 148 -1.16 -8.61 12.08
CA SER A 148 0.23 -8.88 12.44
C SER A 148 1.13 -7.69 12.14
N ILE A 149 2.29 -7.66 12.80
CA ILE A 149 3.37 -6.73 12.51
C ILE A 149 4.64 -7.57 12.33
N PHE A 150 5.25 -7.49 11.15
CA PHE A 150 6.50 -8.17 10.84
C PHE A 150 7.65 -7.18 10.91
N VAL A 151 8.67 -7.52 11.69
CA VAL A 151 9.91 -6.75 11.87
C VAL A 151 11.10 -7.69 11.76
N THR A 152 12.27 -7.17 11.40
CA THR A 152 13.47 -8.01 11.21
C THR A 152 14.18 -8.38 12.52
N ASN A 153 14.00 -7.59 13.57
CA ASN A 153 14.44 -7.90 14.93
C ASN A 153 13.26 -7.65 15.88
N HIS A 154 12.93 -8.63 16.72
CA HIS A 154 12.12 -8.40 17.91
C HIS A 154 13.10 -8.30 19.08
N TYR A 155 13.27 -7.11 19.65
CA TYR A 155 13.88 -7.03 20.96
C TYR A 155 12.82 -7.47 21.96
N GLU A 156 12.96 -8.67 22.53
CA GLU A 156 12.28 -8.98 23.78
C GLU A 156 12.78 -7.96 24.80
N VAL A 157 11.91 -7.00 25.16
CA VAL A 157 12.15 -6.19 26.35
C VAL A 157 11.93 -7.14 27.52
N PHE A 158 12.99 -7.83 27.96
CA PHE A 158 13.00 -8.46 29.27
C PHE A 158 12.84 -7.34 30.29
N THR A 159 11.61 -7.15 30.77
CA THR A 159 11.38 -6.44 32.03
C THR A 159 11.93 -7.35 33.12
N ALA A 160 13.10 -6.99 33.64
CA ALA A 160 13.62 -7.52 34.90
C ALA A 160 12.83 -6.93 36.08
#